data_AF-A0AAV6YXA8-F1
#
_entry.id   AF-A0AAV6YXA8-F1
#
_cell.length_a   1.000
_cell.length_b   1.000
_cell.length_c   1.000
_cell.angle_alpha   90.00
_cell.angle_beta   90.00
_cell.angle_gamma   90.00
#
_symmetry.space_group_name_H-M   'P 1'
#
loop_
_entity.id
_entity.type
_entity.pdbx_description
1 polymer ?
#
loop_
_entity_poly.entity_id
_entity_poly.type
_entity_poly.pdbx_seq_one_letter_code
_entity_poly.pdbx_strand_id
1 'polypeptide(L)'
;TFHFQGLRIDEALRLYLEAFRLPGEAPVIHRLLEVFTEHWRKSNGTPFADSDSCFALAYAVIMLNTDQHNHNVRRQNVPMTLEEFRKNLKGVNGGKDFDQDMLEDVYHAIKNEEIVMPEEQTGLVKENYMWNVLLHRGATPEGLFLHVTPGSYDHDLFTMTWGPTIAALSYVFDKSMEESIIQKAISGFR
;
A
#
# COMPACT_ATOMS: atom_id res chain seq x y z
N THR A 1 -8.73 -13.53 0.98
CA THR A 1 -7.55 -14.41 1.13
C THR A 1 -6.50 -13.95 0.14
N PHE A 2 -5.21 -13.92 0.51
CA PHE A 2 -4.15 -13.44 -0.40
C PHE A 2 -3.80 -14.51 -1.45
N HIS A 3 -3.74 -14.11 -2.73
CA HIS A 3 -3.37 -14.95 -3.85
C HIS A 3 -1.91 -14.67 -4.25
N PHE A 4 -0.99 -15.53 -3.84
CA PHE A 4 0.45 -15.34 -4.05
C PHE A 4 1.05 -16.18 -5.18
N GLN A 5 0.25 -17.02 -5.83
CA GLN A 5 0.71 -17.93 -6.88
C GLN A 5 1.33 -17.15 -8.04
N GLY A 6 2.58 -17.48 -8.39
CA GLY A 6 3.28 -16.90 -9.53
C GLY A 6 3.83 -15.49 -9.28
N LEU A 7 3.66 -14.95 -8.07
CA LEU A 7 4.21 -13.64 -7.69
C LEU A 7 5.59 -13.79 -7.06
N ARG A 8 6.49 -12.85 -7.37
CA ARG A 8 7.74 -12.71 -6.62
C ARG A 8 7.45 -12.30 -5.17
N ILE A 9 8.44 -12.51 -4.30
CA ILE A 9 8.25 -12.30 -2.86
C ILE A 9 7.95 -10.83 -2.52
N ASP A 10 8.56 -9.88 -3.22
CA ASP A 10 8.34 -8.44 -3.04
C ASP A 10 6.93 -8.02 -3.50
N GLU A 11 6.46 -8.55 -4.63
CA GLU A 11 5.11 -8.31 -5.15
C GLU A 11 4.04 -8.85 -4.19
N ALA A 12 4.23 -10.08 -3.71
CA ALA A 12 3.35 -10.68 -2.71
C ALA A 12 3.39 -9.93 -1.38
N LEU A 13 4.57 -9.48 -0.95
CA LEU A 13 4.75 -8.72 0.28
C LEU A 13 4.07 -7.36 0.18
N ARG A 14 4.13 -6.69 -0.98
CA ARG A 14 3.38 -5.46 -1.22
C ARG A 14 1.88 -5.67 -1.04
N LEU A 15 1.30 -6.68 -1.71
CA LEU A 15 -0.12 -7.01 -1.54
C LEU A 15 -0.49 -7.31 -0.08
N TYR A 16 0.42 -7.97 0.65
CA TYR A 16 0.22 -8.30 2.05
C TYR A 16 0.22 -7.06 2.95
N LEU A 17 1.22 -6.18 2.80
CA LEU A 17 1.40 -4.98 3.63
C LEU A 17 0.48 -3.82 3.25
N GLU A 18 -0.06 -3.80 2.04
CA GLU A 18 -1.10 -2.86 1.66
C GLU A 18 -2.39 -3.11 2.48
N ALA A 19 -2.70 -4.38 2.78
CA ALA A 19 -3.98 -4.74 3.37
C ALA A 19 -4.15 -4.34 4.85
N PHE A 20 -3.06 -4.06 5.59
CA PHE A 20 -3.12 -3.71 7.01
C PHE A 20 -1.85 -3.00 7.48
N ARG A 21 -1.94 -2.26 8.59
CA ARG A 21 -0.79 -1.60 9.22
C ARG A 21 0.15 -2.59 9.90
N LEU A 22 1.46 -2.47 9.62
CA LEU A 22 2.46 -3.16 10.42
C LEU A 22 2.46 -2.62 11.86
N PRO A 23 2.32 -3.49 12.87
CA PRO A 23 2.48 -3.11 14.26
C PRO A 23 3.93 -2.69 14.52
N GLY A 24 4.14 -1.68 15.38
CA GLY A 24 5.49 -1.19 15.70
C GLY A 24 6.30 -2.12 16.62
N GLU A 25 5.68 -3.18 17.14
CA GLU A 25 6.31 -4.14 18.05
C GLU A 25 7.04 -5.23 17.25
N ALA A 26 8.37 -5.32 17.40
CA ALA A 26 9.21 -6.27 16.69
C ALA A 26 8.72 -7.75 16.76
N PRO A 27 8.27 -8.27 17.92
CA PRO A 27 7.73 -9.63 17.99
C PRO A 27 6.48 -9.85 17.12
N VAL A 28 5.67 -8.81 16.92
CA VAL A 28 4.44 -8.91 16.15
C VAL A 28 4.74 -8.85 14.65
N ILE A 29 5.67 -7.99 14.22
CA ILE A 29 6.19 -7.98 12.83
C ILE A 29 6.75 -9.37 12.48
N HIS A 30 7.54 -9.95 13.39
CA HIS A 30 8.10 -11.29 13.20
C HIS A 30 6.98 -12.32 12.95
N ARG A 31 5.93 -12.32 13.78
CA ARG A 31 4.83 -13.27 13.64
C ARG A 31 4.05 -13.08 12.33
N LEU A 32 3.82 -11.84 11.92
CA LEU A 32 3.14 -11.53 10.67
C LEU A 32 3.95 -12.00 9.45
N LEU A 33 5.26 -11.81 9.49
CA LEU A 33 6.16 -12.24 8.43
C LEU A 33 6.29 -13.75 8.36
N GLU A 34 6.35 -14.47 9.49
CA GLU A 34 6.33 -15.94 9.51
C GLU A 34 5.09 -16.51 8.79
N VAL A 35 3.91 -15.95 9.09
CA VAL A 35 2.66 -16.39 8.47
C VAL A 35 2.65 -16.07 6.97
N PHE A 36 3.14 -14.89 6.59
CA PHE A 36 3.26 -14.48 5.20
C PHE A 36 4.19 -15.41 4.41
N THR A 37 5.41 -15.65 4.90
CA THR A 37 6.40 -16.44 4.16
C THR A 37 5.99 -17.89 4.05
N GLU A 38 5.36 -18.46 5.09
CA GLU A 38 4.80 -19.80 5.02
C GLU A 38 3.69 -19.93 3.96
N HIS A 39 2.79 -18.93 3.88
CA HIS A 39 1.72 -18.92 2.86
C HIS A 39 2.28 -18.72 1.44
N TRP A 40 3.25 -17.82 1.27
CA TRP A 40 3.92 -17.60 -0.01
C TRP A 40 4.69 -18.83 -0.49
N ARG A 41 5.43 -19.51 0.41
CA ARG A 41 6.17 -20.73 0.08
C ARG A 41 5.25 -21.86 -0.36
N LYS A 42 4.13 -22.07 0.35
CA LYS A 42 3.11 -23.07 -0.02
C LYS A 42 2.48 -22.77 -1.38
N SER A 43 2.23 -21.50 -1.66
CA SER A 43 1.67 -21.07 -2.95
C SER A 43 2.67 -21.23 -4.09
N ASN A 44 3.97 -21.06 -3.86
CA ASN A 44 4.97 -21.02 -4.95
C ASN A 44 5.89 -22.26 -5.02
N GLY A 45 5.56 -23.35 -4.32
CA GLY A 45 6.30 -24.60 -4.42
C GLY A 45 7.71 -24.55 -3.84
N THR A 46 7.93 -23.74 -2.80
CA THR A 46 9.20 -23.65 -2.04
C THR A 46 10.45 -23.39 -2.90
N PRO A 47 10.57 -22.23 -3.57
CA PRO A 47 11.72 -21.93 -4.44
C PRO A 47 13.04 -21.65 -3.67
N PHE A 48 12.97 -21.40 -2.37
CA PHE A 48 14.12 -21.12 -1.50
C PHE A 48 14.47 -22.31 -0.60
N ALA A 49 15.73 -22.36 -0.14
CA ALA A 49 16.29 -23.50 0.58
C ALA A 49 15.47 -23.91 1.81
N ASP A 50 15.05 -22.93 2.61
CA ASP A 50 14.31 -23.15 3.86
C ASP A 50 13.37 -21.98 4.19
N SER A 51 12.65 -22.11 5.30
CA SER A 51 11.71 -21.08 5.77
C SER A 51 12.43 -19.81 6.20
N ASP A 52 13.61 -19.97 6.81
CA ASP A 52 14.40 -18.87 7.36
C ASP A 52 14.96 -18.00 6.24
N SER A 53 15.35 -18.60 5.12
CA SER A 53 15.78 -17.92 3.90
C SER A 53 14.66 -17.04 3.34
N CYS A 54 13.43 -17.56 3.29
CA CYS A 54 12.27 -16.80 2.84
C CYS A 54 11.94 -15.64 3.78
N PHE A 55 11.99 -15.90 5.09
CA PHE A 55 11.78 -14.90 6.13
C PHE A 55 12.82 -13.78 6.06
N ALA A 56 14.10 -14.14 5.96
CA ALA A 56 15.21 -13.20 5.88
C ALA A 56 15.10 -12.30 4.65
N LEU A 57 14.72 -12.86 3.49
CA LEU A 57 14.50 -12.07 2.28
C LEU A 57 13.31 -11.10 2.44
N ALA A 58 12.17 -11.55 2.97
CA ALA A 58 11.01 -10.68 3.22
C ALA A 58 11.36 -9.53 4.19
N TYR A 59 12.11 -9.83 5.24
CA TYR A 59 12.57 -8.82 6.20
C TYR A 59 13.56 -7.82 5.57
N ALA A 60 14.49 -8.31 4.74
CA ALA A 60 15.42 -7.46 3.99
C ALA A 60 14.69 -6.53 3.02
N VAL A 61 13.60 -6.97 2.39
CA VAL A 61 12.75 -6.12 1.53
C VAL A 61 12.10 -4.99 2.33
N ILE A 62 11.60 -5.24 3.54
CA ILE A 62 11.03 -4.20 4.42
C ILE A 62 12.10 -3.19 4.85
N MET A 63 13.29 -3.68 5.21
CA MET A 63 14.43 -2.81 5.54
C MET A 63 14.84 -1.95 4.36
N LEU A 64 14.90 -2.53 3.16
CA LEU A 64 15.20 -1.81 1.93
C LEU A 64 14.15 -0.73 1.64
N ASN A 65 12.86 -1.03 1.77
CA ASN A 65 11.79 -0.06 1.58
C ASN A 65 11.95 1.15 2.51
N THR A 66 12.25 0.88 3.79
CA THR A 66 12.49 1.94 4.78
C THR A 66 13.71 2.77 4.42
N ASP A 67 14.80 2.14 4.02
CA ASP A 67 16.04 2.82 3.63
C ASP A 67 15.88 3.69 2.37
N GLN A 68 15.16 3.22 1.34
CA GLN A 68 14.97 3.93 0.07
C GLN A 68 13.98 5.11 0.17
N HIS A 69 12.98 5.04 1.05
CA HIS A 69 11.85 5.98 1.05
C HIS A 69 11.66 6.78 2.34
N ASN A 70 12.26 6.37 3.47
CA ASN A 70 12.16 7.14 4.71
C ASN A 70 13.07 8.38 4.67
N HIS A 71 12.45 9.55 4.50
CA HIS A 71 13.12 10.85 4.45
C HIS A 71 14.03 11.14 5.66
N ASN A 72 13.70 10.63 6.86
CA ASN A 72 14.52 10.85 8.05
C ASN A 72 15.83 10.05 7.98
N VAL A 73 15.77 8.82 7.46
CA VAL A 73 16.95 7.96 7.28
C VAL A 73 17.86 8.52 6.18
N ARG A 74 17.28 8.96 5.06
CA ARG A 74 18.03 9.52 3.92
C ARG A 74 18.76 10.84 4.22
N ARG A 75 18.32 11.58 5.24
CA ARG A 75 19.03 12.79 5.70
C ARG A 75 20.31 12.47 6.45
N GLN A 76 20.39 11.28 7.05
CA GLN A 76 21.50 10.87 7.91
C GLN A 76 22.46 9.91 7.21
N ASN A 77 21.94 9.05 6.33
CA ASN A 77 22.70 7.97 5.69
C ASN A 77 22.52 7.97 4.17
N VAL A 78 23.53 7.46 3.48
CA VAL A 78 23.45 7.14 2.04
C VAL A 78 22.55 5.90 1.88
N PRO A 79 21.54 5.93 1.00
CA PRO A 79 20.69 4.77 0.75
C PRO A 79 21.49 3.58 0.25
N MET A 80 21.08 2.39 0.69
CA MET A 80 21.66 1.10 0.32
C MET A 80 21.73 0.96 -1.21
N THR A 81 22.90 0.58 -1.70
CA THR A 81 23.09 0.29 -3.12
C THR A 81 22.67 -1.15 -3.45
N LEU A 82 22.46 -1.46 -4.73
CA LEU A 82 22.19 -2.84 -5.17
C LEU A 82 23.30 -3.80 -4.73
N GLU A 83 24.55 -3.36 -4.80
CA GLU A 83 25.72 -4.15 -4.41
C GLU A 83 25.71 -4.46 -2.91
N GLU A 84 25.34 -3.48 -2.08
CA GLU A 84 25.18 -3.67 -0.64
C GLU A 84 23.99 -4.59 -0.32
N PHE A 85 22.87 -4.45 -1.02
CA PHE A 85 21.72 -5.34 -0.87
C PHE A 85 22.09 -6.80 -1.18
N ARG A 86 22.77 -7.05 -2.31
CA ARG A 86 23.30 -8.38 -2.67
C ARG A 86 24.29 -8.90 -1.63
N LYS A 87 25.20 -8.05 -1.15
CA LYS A 87 26.18 -8.41 -0.13
C LYS A 87 25.52 -8.80 1.20
N ASN A 88 24.49 -8.10 1.62
CA ASN A 88 23.76 -8.36 2.86
C ASN A 88 23.00 -9.70 2.83
N LEU A 89 22.63 -10.18 1.63
CA LEU A 89 21.91 -11.44 1.42
C LEU A 89 22.82 -12.61 1.01
N LYS A 90 24.15 -12.41 1.02
CA LYS A 90 25.11 -13.44 0.65
C LYS A 90 25.10 -14.59 1.67
N GLY A 91 24.94 -15.82 1.19
CA GLY A 91 24.88 -17.03 2.02
C GLY A 91 23.58 -17.20 2.82
N VAL A 92 22.60 -16.33 2.66
CA VAL A 92 21.36 -16.31 3.46
C VAL A 92 20.30 -17.31 2.94
N ASN A 93 20.52 -17.93 1.78
CA ASN A 93 19.64 -18.95 1.21
C ASN A 93 20.12 -20.37 1.57
N GLY A 94 19.98 -20.76 2.83
CA GLY A 94 20.43 -22.07 3.34
C GLY A 94 21.94 -22.30 3.16
N GLY A 95 22.75 -21.25 3.34
CA GLY A 95 24.20 -21.28 3.12
C GLY A 95 24.64 -21.01 1.68
N LYS A 96 23.69 -20.75 0.76
CA LYS A 96 23.94 -20.34 -0.62
C LYS A 96 23.45 -18.91 -0.88
N ASP A 97 23.74 -18.41 -2.06
CA ASP A 97 23.25 -17.11 -2.51
C ASP A 97 21.84 -17.25 -3.16
N PHE A 98 21.05 -16.19 -3.10
CA PHE A 98 19.85 -16.06 -3.91
C PHE A 98 20.22 -15.80 -5.38
N ASP A 99 19.25 -16.02 -6.28
CA ASP A 99 19.39 -15.63 -7.68
C ASP A 99 19.67 -14.12 -7.80
N GLN A 100 20.77 -13.77 -8.48
CA GLN A 100 21.26 -12.40 -8.49
C GLN A 100 20.40 -11.47 -9.36
N ASP A 101 19.79 -12.00 -10.41
CA ASP A 101 18.90 -11.24 -11.29
C ASP A 101 17.59 -10.95 -10.56
N MET A 102 17.07 -11.94 -9.82
CA MET A 102 15.92 -11.75 -8.93
C MET A 102 16.17 -10.69 -7.86
N LEU A 103 17.36 -10.66 -7.23
CA LEU A 103 17.68 -9.63 -6.23
C LEU A 103 17.75 -8.22 -6.84
N GLU A 104 18.18 -8.11 -8.10
CA GLU A 104 18.23 -6.85 -8.84
C GLU A 104 16.83 -6.37 -9.21
N ASP A 105 15.97 -7.27 -9.70
CA ASP A 105 14.57 -6.99 -9.94
C ASP A 105 13.87 -6.48 -8.68
N VAL A 106 14.03 -7.19 -7.55
CA VAL A 106 13.47 -6.81 -6.25
C VAL A 106 13.99 -5.43 -5.82
N TYR A 107 15.30 -5.19 -5.92
CA TYR A 107 15.89 -3.91 -5.53
C TYR A 107 15.31 -2.76 -6.35
N HIS A 108 15.22 -2.91 -7.67
CA HIS A 108 14.68 -1.87 -8.55
C HIS A 108 13.19 -1.67 -8.36
N ALA A 109 12.41 -2.73 -8.15
CA ALA A 109 10.99 -2.64 -7.84
C ALA A 109 10.74 -1.80 -6.59
N ILE A 110 11.46 -2.11 -5.49
CA ILE A 110 11.34 -1.37 -4.24
C ILE A 110 11.87 0.06 -4.38
N LYS A 111 13.01 0.28 -5.02
CA LYS A 111 13.59 1.62 -5.18
C LYS A 111 12.71 2.55 -6.01
N ASN A 112 12.09 2.03 -7.07
CA ASN A 112 11.27 2.83 -7.98
C ASN A 112 9.86 3.04 -7.43
N GLU A 113 9.35 2.10 -6.64
CA GLU A 113 7.98 2.12 -6.16
C GLU A 113 7.90 1.66 -4.69
N GLU A 114 7.65 2.64 -3.83
CA GLU A 114 7.51 2.46 -2.39
C GLU A 114 6.37 1.48 -2.05
N ILE A 115 6.62 0.57 -1.11
CA ILE A 115 5.55 -0.15 -0.42
C ILE A 115 4.92 0.82 0.57
N VAL A 116 3.79 1.42 0.15
CA VAL A 116 3.04 2.36 0.97
C VAL A 116 2.08 1.61 1.88
N MET A 117 2.23 1.79 3.19
CA MET A 117 1.25 1.33 4.18
C MET A 117 0.16 2.42 4.37
N PRO A 118 -1.06 2.20 3.89
CA PRO A 118 -2.07 3.26 3.75
C PRO A 118 -2.57 3.83 5.06
N GLU A 119 -2.61 3.00 6.11
CA GLU A 119 -3.04 3.40 7.44
C GLU A 119 -2.02 4.30 8.15
N GLU A 120 -0.77 4.35 7.67
CA GLU A 120 0.27 5.26 8.17
C GLU A 120 0.26 6.61 7.46
N GLN A 121 -0.47 6.70 6.35
CA GLN A 121 -0.56 7.90 5.52
C GLN A 121 -1.83 8.70 5.84
N THR A 122 -1.75 10.01 5.64
CA THR A 122 -2.89 10.92 5.80
C THR A 122 -3.12 11.72 4.52
N GLY A 123 -4.33 12.26 4.35
CA GLY A 123 -4.70 13.07 3.18
C GLY A 123 -4.73 12.26 1.87
N LEU A 124 -4.32 12.91 0.78
CA LEU A 124 -4.46 12.41 -0.60
C LEU A 124 -3.83 11.03 -0.85
N VAL A 125 -2.73 10.69 -0.16
CA VAL A 125 -2.07 9.38 -0.32
C VAL A 125 -2.98 8.26 0.16
N LYS A 126 -3.60 8.43 1.33
CA LYS A 126 -4.58 7.48 1.87
C LYS A 126 -5.82 7.42 1.00
N GLU A 127 -6.32 8.55 0.52
CA GLU A 127 -7.50 8.62 -0.35
C GLU A 127 -7.27 7.90 -1.69
N ASN A 128 -6.14 8.15 -2.34
CA ASN A 128 -5.75 7.48 -3.59
C ASN A 128 -5.59 5.97 -3.39
N TYR A 129 -4.97 5.55 -2.28
CA TYR A 129 -4.89 4.14 -1.96
C TYR A 129 -6.28 3.53 -1.76
N MET A 130 -7.13 4.16 -0.95
CA MET A 130 -8.48 3.66 -0.70
C MET A 130 -9.28 3.53 -1.99
N TRP A 131 -9.10 4.47 -2.92
CA TRP A 131 -9.67 4.41 -4.25
C TRP A 131 -9.14 3.22 -5.06
N ASN A 132 -7.83 2.99 -5.07
CA ASN A 132 -7.23 1.83 -5.75
C ASN A 132 -7.74 0.50 -5.16
N VAL A 133 -7.90 0.39 -3.84
CA VAL A 133 -8.50 -0.78 -3.20
C VAL A 133 -9.95 -0.97 -3.61
N LEU A 134 -10.73 0.11 -3.68
CA LEU A 134 -12.10 0.09 -4.16
C LEU A 134 -12.18 -0.41 -5.60
N LEU A 135 -11.31 0.09 -6.48
CA LEU A 135 -11.22 -0.36 -7.88
C LEU A 135 -10.82 -1.84 -7.98
N HIS A 136 -9.81 -2.28 -7.22
CA HIS A 136 -9.38 -3.68 -7.19
C HIS A 136 -10.50 -4.60 -6.69
N ARG A 137 -11.18 -4.25 -5.60
CA ARG A 137 -12.35 -4.99 -5.10
C ARG A 137 -13.50 -4.98 -6.10
N GLY A 138 -13.66 -3.90 -6.85
CA GLY A 138 -14.62 -3.82 -7.94
C GLY A 138 -14.30 -4.79 -9.09
N ALA A 139 -13.03 -5.09 -9.33
CA ALA A 139 -12.61 -6.04 -10.35
C ALA A 139 -12.73 -7.51 -9.91
N THR A 140 -12.92 -7.78 -8.62
CA THR A 140 -13.10 -9.15 -8.12
C THR A 140 -14.59 -9.54 -8.05
N PRO A 141 -14.94 -10.84 -7.99
CA PRO A 141 -16.33 -11.29 -7.88
C PRO A 141 -17.06 -10.77 -6.63
N GLU A 142 -16.33 -10.32 -5.61
CA GLU A 142 -16.88 -9.67 -4.41
C GLU A 142 -17.41 -8.25 -4.66
N GLY A 143 -17.01 -7.62 -5.79
CA GLY A 143 -17.49 -6.33 -6.26
C GLY A 143 -18.89 -6.42 -6.87
N LEU A 144 -19.91 -6.67 -6.05
CA LEU A 144 -21.31 -6.68 -6.48
C LEU A 144 -21.77 -5.24 -6.76
N PHE A 145 -21.63 -4.80 -8.01
CA PHE A 145 -22.24 -3.56 -8.47
C PHE A 145 -23.71 -3.80 -8.81
N LEU A 146 -24.60 -3.15 -8.06
CA LEU A 146 -26.00 -3.08 -8.43
C LEU A 146 -26.14 -2.09 -9.59
N HIS A 147 -26.24 -2.62 -10.81
CA HIS A 147 -26.66 -1.85 -11.96
C HIS A 147 -28.14 -1.48 -11.78
N VAL A 148 -28.38 -0.26 -11.29
CA VAL A 148 -29.71 0.32 -11.20
C VAL A 148 -30.00 1.18 -12.41
N THR A 149 -31.28 1.34 -12.73
CA THR A 149 -31.71 2.24 -13.79
C THR A 149 -31.22 3.66 -13.48
N PRO A 150 -30.64 4.40 -14.44
CA PRO A 150 -30.23 5.78 -14.21
C PRO A 150 -31.37 6.58 -13.59
N GLY A 151 -31.09 7.33 -12.52
CA GLY A 151 -32.09 8.12 -11.81
C GLY A 151 -32.82 7.42 -10.65
N SER A 152 -32.64 6.10 -10.45
CA SER A 152 -33.43 5.34 -9.46
C SER A 152 -33.27 5.79 -8.02
N TYR A 153 -32.12 6.38 -7.67
CA TYR A 153 -31.81 6.85 -6.32
C TYR A 153 -31.57 8.35 -6.25
N ASP A 154 -31.74 9.09 -7.35
CA ASP A 154 -31.40 10.52 -7.38
C ASP A 154 -32.22 11.31 -6.36
N HIS A 155 -33.51 10.98 -6.22
CA HIS A 155 -34.37 11.64 -5.24
C HIS A 155 -33.94 11.35 -3.79
N ASP A 156 -33.67 10.08 -3.46
CA ASP A 156 -33.26 9.68 -2.12
C ASP A 156 -31.89 10.26 -1.76
N LEU A 157 -30.92 10.14 -2.68
CA LEU A 157 -29.58 10.71 -2.53
C LEU A 157 -29.64 12.24 -2.41
N PHE A 158 -30.44 12.91 -3.24
CA PHE A 158 -30.64 14.35 -3.12
C PHE A 158 -31.21 14.69 -1.75
N THR A 159 -32.30 14.04 -1.35
CA THR A 159 -32.98 14.26 -0.05
C THR A 159 -32.05 14.09 1.14
N MET A 160 -31.13 13.13 1.08
CA MET A 160 -30.13 12.89 2.13
C MET A 160 -28.99 13.90 2.15
N THR A 161 -28.60 14.45 1.00
CA THR A 161 -27.36 15.23 0.86
C THR A 161 -27.57 16.75 0.73
N TRP A 162 -28.71 17.21 0.21
CA TRP A 162 -28.93 18.63 -0.09
C TRP A 162 -28.81 19.53 1.16
N GLY A 163 -29.39 19.11 2.29
CA GLY A 163 -29.39 19.88 3.54
C GLY A 163 -27.97 20.10 4.09
N PRO A 164 -27.21 19.02 4.35
CA PRO A 164 -25.81 19.11 4.75
C PRO A 164 -24.94 19.89 3.76
N THR A 165 -25.14 19.71 2.45
CA THR A 165 -24.38 20.43 1.42
C THR A 165 -24.65 21.94 1.47
N ILE A 166 -25.91 22.36 1.56
CA ILE A 166 -26.27 23.78 1.70
C ILE A 166 -25.74 24.36 3.00
N ALA A 167 -25.82 23.63 4.11
CA ALA A 167 -25.26 24.06 5.39
C ALA A 167 -23.73 24.27 5.31
N ALA A 168 -23.01 23.34 4.68
CA ALA A 168 -21.56 23.44 4.49
C ALA A 168 -21.17 24.62 3.58
N LEU A 169 -21.85 24.79 2.43
CA LEU A 169 -21.62 25.92 1.53
C LEU A 169 -21.92 27.26 2.21
N SER A 170 -23.00 27.33 2.99
CA SER A 170 -23.39 28.53 3.75
C SER A 170 -22.35 28.88 4.82
N TYR A 171 -21.83 27.86 5.52
CA TYR A 171 -20.77 28.06 6.50
C TYR A 171 -19.48 28.57 5.86
N VAL A 172 -19.05 27.96 4.74
CA VAL A 172 -17.85 28.41 4.01
C VAL A 172 -18.03 29.83 3.47
N PHE A 173 -19.21 30.16 2.97
CA PHE A 173 -19.53 31.52 2.51
C PHE A 173 -19.48 32.55 3.64
N ASP A 174 -20.07 32.25 4.81
CA ASP A 174 -20.13 33.16 5.96
C ASP A 174 -18.79 33.33 6.69
N LYS A 175 -17.97 32.27 6.72
CA LYS A 175 -16.72 32.25 7.52
C LYS A 175 -15.44 32.48 6.72
N SER A 176 -15.49 32.44 5.39
CA SER A 176 -14.30 32.67 4.58
C SER A 176 -13.97 34.15 4.46
N MET A 177 -12.68 34.49 4.57
CA MET A 177 -12.15 35.82 4.28
C MET A 177 -11.48 35.88 2.91
N GLU A 178 -11.32 34.74 2.23
CA GLU A 178 -10.71 34.66 0.91
C GLU A 178 -11.76 34.82 -0.18
N GLU A 179 -11.61 35.85 -1.01
CA GLU A 179 -12.53 36.17 -2.10
C GLU A 179 -12.65 35.02 -3.12
N SER A 180 -11.56 34.30 -3.39
CA SER A 180 -11.55 33.13 -4.28
C SER A 180 -12.43 31.98 -3.76
N ILE A 181 -12.48 31.77 -2.45
CA ILE A 181 -13.30 30.74 -1.79
C ILE A 181 -14.77 31.20 -1.77
N ILE A 182 -15.02 32.49 -1.50
CA ILE A 182 -16.38 33.06 -1.54
C ILE A 182 -16.99 32.91 -2.94
N GLN A 183 -16.23 33.23 -3.99
CA GLN A 183 -16.70 33.07 -5.38
C GLN A 183 -17.03 31.61 -5.72
N LYS A 184 -16.22 30.66 -5.23
CA LYS A 184 -16.51 29.22 -5.38
C LYS A 184 -17.78 28.81 -4.63
N ALA A 185 -17.99 29.30 -3.41
CA ALA A 185 -19.21 29.01 -2.64
C ALA A 185 -20.47 29.58 -3.33
N ILE A 186 -20.41 30.81 -3.85
CA ILE A 186 -21.49 31.41 -4.65
C ILE A 186 -21.78 30.58 -5.90
N SER A 187 -20.74 30.13 -6.60
CA SER A 187 -20.89 29.26 -7.77
C SER A 187 -21.51 27.91 -7.41
N GLY A 188 -21.31 27.39 -6.20
CA GLY A 188 -21.89 26.14 -5.73
C GLY A 188 -23.38 26.22 -5.39
N PHE A 189 -23.94 27.43 -5.24
CA PHE A 189 -25.39 27.64 -5.09
C PHE A 189 -26.14 27.76 -6.42
N ARG A 190 -25.42 27.89 -7.54
CA ARG A 190 -25.99 28.00 -8.89
C ARG A 190 -26.07 26.64 -9.56
#